data_AF-A0A4S8RCK8-F1
#
_entry.id   AF-A0A4S8RCK8-F1
#
_cell.length_a   1.000
_cell.length_b   1.000
_cell.length_c   1.000
_cell.angle_alpha   90.00
_cell.angle_beta   90.00
_cell.angle_gamma   90.00
#
_symmetry.space_group_name_H-M   'P 1'
#
loop_
_entity.id
_entity.type
_entity.pdbx_description
1 polymer ?
#
loop_
_entity_poly.entity_id
_entity_poly.type
_entity_poly.pdbx_seq_one_letter_code
_entity_poly.pdbx_strand_id
1 'polypeptide(L)'
;MDALIVGRAICGLGGAIMYSGVMVLLSVITLKYERPIYFGLCGTTWGTGTILGPIQGVILGDGRVEFVAGTMNHIDTVTPGFLHKPYGWWYLRITPSEPPRDPTDSSIIGCFENIDLIVTLLVCGYSAAGIMAVSFGGIVYTWNSVRIIGLSVIAGVLLFLFAIQKT
;
A
#
# COMPACT_ATOMS: atom_id res chain seq x y z
N MET A 1 -22.11 0.98 -12.03
CA MET A 1 -21.28 -0.02 -11.33
C MET A 1 -19.80 0.20 -11.60
N ASP A 2 -19.44 0.55 -12.84
CA ASP A 2 -18.04 0.68 -13.28
C ASP A 2 -17.28 1.82 -12.61
N ALA A 3 -17.92 2.97 -12.39
CA ALA A 3 -17.27 4.12 -11.73
C ALA A 3 -16.82 3.83 -10.29
N LEU A 4 -17.56 2.98 -9.55
CA LEU A 4 -17.19 2.58 -8.19
C LEU A 4 -15.97 1.66 -8.18
N ILE A 5 -15.92 0.71 -9.13
CA ILE A 5 -14.80 -0.22 -9.29
C ILE A 5 -13.53 0.54 -9.66
N VAL A 6 -13.62 1.45 -10.63
CA VAL A 6 -12.50 2.31 -11.05
C VAL A 6 -12.06 3.22 -9.90
N GLY A 7 -13.01 3.82 -9.16
CA GLY A 7 -12.70 4.64 -7.99
C GLY A 7 -11.95 3.87 -6.89
N ARG A 8 -12.31 2.61 -6.64
CA ARG A 8 -11.60 1.73 -5.69
C ARG A 8 -10.20 1.35 -6.17
N ALA A 9 -10.05 1.08 -7.47
CA ALA A 9 -8.74 0.81 -8.05
C ALA A 9 -7.79 2.01 -7.91
N ILE A 10 -8.27 3.23 -8.21
CA ILE A 10 -7.48 4.47 -8.07
C ILE A 10 -7.15 4.75 -6.60
N CYS A 11 -8.11 4.58 -5.70
CA CYS A 11 -7.89 4.78 -4.26
C CYS A 11 -6.82 3.81 -3.73
N GLY A 12 -6.90 2.53 -4.07
CA GLY A 12 -5.91 1.52 -3.67
C GLY A 12 -4.52 1.81 -4.23
N LEU A 13 -4.42 2.19 -5.51
CA LEU A 13 -3.17 2.61 -6.13
C LEU A 13 -2.57 3.82 -5.39
N GLY A 14 -3.37 4.85 -5.11
CA GLY A 14 -2.92 6.05 -4.42
C GLY A 14 -2.37 5.76 -3.02
N GLY A 15 -3.06 4.91 -2.25
CA GLY A 15 -2.60 4.48 -0.93
C GLY A 15 -1.27 3.73 -0.98
N ALA A 16 -1.11 2.81 -1.93
CA ALA A 16 0.12 2.04 -2.10
C ALA A 16 1.33 2.93 -2.45
N ILE A 17 1.16 3.85 -3.43
CA ILE A 17 2.23 4.77 -3.84
C ILE A 17 2.61 5.72 -2.69
N MET A 18 1.62 6.27 -1.99
CA MET A 18 1.87 7.19 -0.88
C MET A 18 2.67 6.52 0.24
N TYR A 19 2.29 5.31 0.65
CA TYR A 19 3.01 4.58 1.69
C TYR A 19 4.46 4.31 1.28
N SER A 20 4.69 3.74 0.08
CA SER A 20 6.04 3.49 -0.40
C SER A 20 6.87 4.77 -0.54
N GLY A 21 6.27 5.86 -1.04
CA GLY A 21 6.93 7.14 -1.23
C GLY A 21 7.35 7.79 0.09
N VAL A 22 6.49 7.75 1.11
CA VAL A 22 6.83 8.25 2.45
C VAL A 22 7.98 7.44 3.05
N MET A 23 7.95 6.10 2.93
CA MET A 23 9.00 5.26 3.48
C MET A 23 10.37 5.51 2.81
N VAL A 24 10.38 5.72 1.49
CA VAL A 24 11.60 6.08 0.74
C VAL A 24 12.10 7.47 1.16
N LEU A 25 11.22 8.47 1.23
CA LEU A 25 11.59 9.83 1.64
C LEU A 25 12.17 9.85 3.05
N LEU A 26 11.52 9.16 3.99
CA LEU A 26 11.98 9.02 5.37
C LEU A 26 13.37 8.36 5.42
N SER A 27 13.60 7.36 4.57
CA SER A 27 14.92 6.73 4.45
C SER A 27 16.00 7.72 4.00
N VAL A 28 15.70 8.65 3.10
CA VAL A 28 16.68 9.64 2.60
C VAL A 28 16.95 10.73 3.64
N ILE A 29 15.91 11.25 4.33
CA ILE A 29 16.06 12.39 5.23
C ILE A 29 16.46 12.02 6.67
N THR A 30 16.39 10.74 7.08
CA THR A 30 16.68 10.31 8.45
C THR A 30 18.05 9.64 8.59
N LEU A 31 18.68 9.88 9.75
CA LEU A 31 19.91 9.21 10.15
C LEU A 31 19.65 7.73 10.45
N LYS A 32 20.65 6.87 10.17
CA LYS A 32 20.53 5.41 10.29
C LYS A 32 20.07 4.93 11.68
N TYR A 33 20.42 5.65 12.75
CA TYR A 33 20.06 5.28 14.12
C TYR A 33 18.64 5.73 14.52
N GLU A 34 18.08 6.77 13.89
CA GLU A 34 16.75 7.33 14.22
C GLU A 34 15.65 6.76 13.32
N ARG A 35 16.01 6.28 12.13
CA ARG A 35 15.10 5.66 11.17
C ARG A 35 14.08 4.68 11.78
N PRO A 36 14.45 3.74 12.69
CA PRO A 36 13.45 2.83 13.28
C PRO A 36 12.41 3.55 14.14
N ILE A 37 12.77 4.66 14.80
CA ILE A 37 11.82 5.46 15.59
C ILE A 37 10.82 6.13 14.63
N TYR A 38 11.32 6.73 13.55
CA TYR A 38 10.45 7.37 12.55
C TYR A 38 9.54 6.37 11.82
N PHE A 39 10.06 5.19 11.45
CA PHE A 39 9.22 4.10 10.91
C PHE A 39 8.23 3.58 11.94
N GLY A 40 8.60 3.50 13.22
CA GLY A 40 7.69 3.16 14.31
C GLY A 40 6.55 4.16 14.45
N LEU A 41 6.84 5.47 14.35
CA LEU A 41 5.83 6.53 14.37
C LEU A 41 4.86 6.40 13.18
N CYS A 42 5.36 6.12 11.97
CA CYS A 42 4.50 5.82 10.83
C CYS A 42 3.55 4.64 11.11
N GLY A 43 4.06 3.59 11.77
CA GLY A 43 3.25 2.45 12.21
C GLY A 43 2.17 2.84 13.22
N THR A 44 2.48 3.72 14.18
CA THR A 44 1.47 4.22 15.13
C THR A 44 0.37 5.03 14.46
N THR A 45 0.71 5.88 13.49
CA THR A 45 -0.27 6.64 12.70
C THR A 45 -1.16 5.72 11.86
N TRP A 46 -0.57 4.68 11.28
CA TRP A 46 -1.35 3.66 10.55
C TRP A 46 -2.31 2.92 11.50
N GLY A 47 -1.82 2.48 12.66
CA GLY A 47 -2.64 1.81 13.67
C GLY A 47 -3.79 2.67 14.18
N THR A 48 -3.55 3.93 14.53
CA THR A 48 -4.62 4.86 14.96
C THR A 48 -5.63 5.10 13.84
N GLY A 49 -5.18 5.21 12.59
CA GLY A 49 -6.05 5.27 11.42
C GLY A 49 -6.98 4.06 11.30
N THR A 50 -6.45 2.84 11.46
CA THR A 50 -7.27 1.61 11.38
C THR A 50 -8.33 1.51 12.48
N ILE A 51 -8.11 2.15 13.64
CA ILE A 51 -9.07 2.19 14.74
C ILE A 51 -10.15 3.26 14.49
N LEU A 52 -9.74 4.43 13.97
CA LEU A 52 -10.64 5.57 13.75
C LEU A 52 -11.51 5.41 12.49
N GLY A 53 -11.02 4.74 11.45
CA GLY A 53 -11.75 4.51 10.20
C GLY A 53 -13.15 3.90 10.38
N PRO A 54 -13.29 2.76 11.10
CA PRO A 54 -14.59 2.16 11.39
C PRO A 54 -15.52 3.10 12.17
N ILE A 55 -14.98 3.84 13.14
CA ILE A 55 -15.74 4.75 14.00
C ILE A 55 -16.35 5.88 13.16
N GLN A 56 -15.56 6.49 12.28
CA GLN A 56 -16.03 7.54 11.39
C GLN A 56 -17.09 7.03 10.40
N GLY A 57 -16.91 5.82 9.86
CA GLY A 57 -17.89 5.18 8.99
C GLY A 57 -19.25 4.92 9.67
N VAL A 58 -19.24 4.56 10.96
CA VAL A 58 -20.45 4.34 11.76
C VAL A 58 -21.20 5.64 12.03
N ILE A 59 -20.48 6.71 12.39
CA ILE A 59 -21.08 8.02 12.73
C ILE A 59 -21.75 8.66 11.51
N LEU A 60 -21.13 8.57 10.33
CA LEU A 60 -21.66 9.17 9.10
C LEU A 60 -22.72 8.31 8.39
N GLY A 61 -22.84 7.03 8.76
CA GLY A 61 -23.70 6.05 8.09
C GLY A 61 -25.04 5.75 8.77
N ASP A 62 -25.49 6.58 9.71
CA ASP A 62 -26.74 6.38 10.46
C ASP A 62 -26.91 4.94 11.02
N GLY A 63 -25.83 4.34 11.54
CA GLY A 63 -25.86 3.00 12.15
C GLY A 63 -26.04 1.83 11.17
N ARG A 64 -26.04 2.05 9.85
CA ARG A 64 -26.11 0.98 8.85
C ARG A 64 -24.73 0.42 8.53
N VAL A 65 -24.42 -0.78 9.04
CA VAL A 65 -23.15 -1.51 8.87
C VAL A 65 -22.69 -1.69 7.42
N GLU A 66 -23.60 -1.74 6.45
CA GLU A 66 -23.28 -1.84 5.01
C GLU A 66 -22.67 -0.54 4.46
N PHE A 67 -23.07 0.60 5.03
CA PHE A 67 -22.55 1.92 4.66
C PHE A 67 -21.15 2.15 5.26
N VAL A 68 -20.85 1.52 6.40
CA VAL A 68 -19.55 1.59 7.10
C VAL A 68 -18.44 1.02 6.23
N ALA A 69 -18.58 -0.20 5.69
CA ALA A 69 -17.58 -0.80 4.79
C ALA A 69 -17.46 -0.03 3.44
N GLY A 70 -18.57 0.54 2.97
CA GLY A 70 -18.65 1.38 1.78
C GLY A 70 -17.89 2.70 1.94
N THR A 71 -18.07 3.40 3.07
CA THR A 71 -17.50 4.72 3.36
C THR A 71 -16.08 4.71 3.91
N MET A 72 -15.66 3.67 4.64
CA MET A 72 -14.29 3.55 5.16
C MET A 72 -13.23 3.73 4.06
N ASN A 73 -13.44 3.14 2.89
CA ASN A 73 -12.50 3.24 1.77
C ASN A 73 -12.56 4.57 0.98
N HIS A 74 -13.65 5.34 1.12
CA HIS A 74 -13.78 6.64 0.44
C HIS A 74 -13.33 7.79 1.36
N ILE A 75 -13.48 7.65 2.68
CA ILE A 75 -13.20 8.72 3.64
C ILE A 75 -11.72 8.71 4.09
N ASP A 76 -11.13 7.52 4.32
CA ASP A 76 -9.77 7.40 4.86
C ASP A 76 -8.68 7.91 3.89
N THR A 77 -8.99 8.03 2.59
CA THR A 77 -8.04 8.57 1.59
C THR A 77 -8.43 9.98 1.09
N VAL A 78 -9.72 10.27 0.93
CA VAL A 78 -10.16 11.56 0.35
C VAL A 78 -10.12 12.70 1.36
N THR A 79 -10.45 12.45 2.63
CA THR A 79 -10.48 13.50 3.67
C THR A 79 -9.08 13.96 4.07
N PRO A 80 -8.09 13.07 4.28
CA PRO A 80 -6.72 13.51 4.47
C PRO A 80 -6.15 14.11 3.18
N GLY A 81 -6.45 13.57 1.99
CA GLY A 81 -5.91 14.07 0.71
C GLY A 81 -6.22 15.55 0.42
N PHE A 82 -7.34 16.07 0.92
CA PHE A 82 -7.68 17.50 0.79
C PHE A 82 -6.90 18.38 1.79
N LEU A 83 -6.69 17.89 3.02
CA LEU A 83 -5.89 18.56 4.04
C LEU A 83 -4.38 18.48 3.76
N HIS A 84 -3.90 17.42 3.11
CA HIS A 84 -2.49 17.24 2.76
C HIS A 84 -2.05 18.06 1.54
N LYS A 85 -2.97 18.60 0.72
CA LYS A 85 -2.59 19.47 -0.42
C LYS A 85 -1.78 20.72 0.01
N PRO A 86 -2.17 21.49 1.04
CA PRO A 86 -1.34 22.60 1.53
C PRO A 86 -0.03 22.14 2.19
N TYR A 87 -0.06 21.08 3.00
CA TYR A 87 1.15 20.58 3.67
C TYR A 87 2.15 19.90 2.71
N GLY A 88 1.65 19.15 1.72
CA GLY A 88 2.47 18.49 0.70
C GLY A 88 3.20 19.48 -0.20
N TRP A 89 2.54 20.60 -0.55
CA TRP A 89 3.19 21.71 -1.26
C TRP A 89 4.33 22.35 -0.43
N TRP A 90 4.15 22.42 0.90
CA TRP A 90 5.17 22.89 1.84
C TRP A 90 6.32 21.87 2.03
N TYR A 91 6.03 20.57 2.10
CA TYR A 91 7.05 19.51 2.16
C TYR A 91 7.92 19.45 0.90
N LEU A 92 7.33 19.63 -0.29
CA LEU A 92 8.08 19.70 -1.55
C LEU A 92 9.03 20.90 -1.63
N ARG A 93 8.79 21.96 -0.86
CA ARG A 93 9.67 23.15 -0.76
C ARG A 93 10.80 22.98 0.25
N ILE A 94 10.61 22.17 1.29
CA ILE A 94 11.58 21.99 2.39
C ILE A 94 12.53 20.82 2.13
N THR A 95 12.12 19.84 1.31
CA THR A 95 12.97 18.70 0.99
C THR A 95 14.22 19.22 0.28
N PRO A 96 15.42 19.13 0.89
CA PRO A 96 16.64 19.48 0.19
C PRO A 96 16.75 18.54 -1.01
N SER A 97 16.79 19.11 -2.20
CA SER A 97 17.08 18.36 -3.42
C SER A 97 18.50 17.82 -3.31
N GLU A 98 18.66 16.60 -2.79
CA GLU A 98 19.92 15.90 -2.99
C GLU A 98 20.14 15.81 -4.51
N PRO A 99 21.30 16.26 -5.02
CA PRO A 99 21.57 16.14 -6.44
C PRO A 99 21.44 14.66 -6.83
N PRO A 100 20.81 14.37 -7.99
CA PRO A 100 20.63 12.98 -8.43
C PRO A 100 21.98 12.26 -8.39
N ARG A 101 21.96 11.04 -7.86
CA ARG A 101 23.15 10.23 -7.60
C ARG A 101 23.96 9.91 -8.87
N ASP A 102 23.43 10.21 -10.05
CA ASP A 102 24.16 10.38 -11.31
C ASP A 102 23.32 11.23 -12.31
N PRO A 103 23.90 12.09 -13.16
CA PRO A 103 23.13 12.94 -14.09
C PRO A 103 22.41 12.15 -15.20
N THR A 104 22.84 10.93 -15.50
CA THR A 104 22.25 10.02 -16.50
C THR A 104 21.00 9.28 -16.00
N ASP A 105 20.75 9.28 -14.68
CA ASP A 105 19.62 8.61 -14.02
C ASP A 105 18.34 9.48 -13.96
N SER A 106 18.39 10.70 -14.51
CA SER A 106 17.26 11.65 -14.48
C SER A 106 16.13 11.34 -15.47
N SER A 107 16.31 10.31 -16.32
CA SER A 107 15.28 9.85 -17.25
C SER A 107 14.38 8.80 -16.59
N ILE A 108 13.07 8.99 -16.72
CA ILE A 108 12.03 8.04 -16.28
C ILE A 108 12.31 6.62 -16.80
N ILE A 109 12.97 6.52 -17.97
CA ILE A 109 13.34 5.26 -18.63
C ILE A 109 14.55 4.60 -17.93
N GLY A 110 15.55 5.37 -17.51
CA GLY A 110 16.69 4.84 -16.73
C GLY A 110 16.27 4.38 -15.33
N CYS A 111 15.26 5.01 -14.75
CA CYS A 111 14.62 4.53 -13.52
C CYS A 111 14.01 3.13 -13.69
N PHE A 112 13.34 2.85 -14.81
CA PHE A 112 12.78 1.51 -15.09
C PHE A 112 13.87 0.45 -15.29
N GLU A 113 15.04 0.84 -15.80
CA GLU A 113 16.19 -0.07 -16.00
C GLU A 113 16.80 -0.54 -14.68
N ASN A 114 16.67 0.25 -13.61
CA ASN A 114 17.11 -0.09 -12.26
C ASN A 114 16.09 -0.92 -11.46
N ILE A 115 14.90 -1.21 -12.01
CA ILE A 115 13.87 -2.01 -11.34
C ILE A 115 14.12 -3.49 -11.60
N ASP A 116 14.29 -4.27 -10.53
CA ASP A 116 14.25 -5.73 -10.61
C ASP A 116 12.80 -6.18 -10.91
N LEU A 117 12.51 -6.29 -12.20
CA LEU A 117 11.19 -6.70 -12.71
C LEU A 117 10.81 -8.10 -12.23
N ILE A 118 11.79 -9.00 -12.09
CA ILE A 118 11.56 -10.39 -11.66
C ILE A 118 11.09 -10.39 -10.21
N VAL A 119 11.83 -9.71 -9.33
CA VAL A 119 11.45 -9.59 -7.91
C VAL A 119 10.08 -8.93 -7.77
N THR A 120 9.86 -7.83 -8.48
CA THR A 120 8.58 -7.11 -8.45
C THR A 120 7.42 -8.01 -8.86
N LEU A 121 7.58 -8.79 -9.93
CA LEU A 121 6.56 -9.72 -10.41
C LEU A 121 6.28 -10.84 -9.38
N LEU A 122 7.33 -11.42 -8.78
CA LEU A 122 7.18 -12.50 -7.78
C LEU A 122 6.45 -12.00 -6.53
N VAL A 123 6.81 -10.82 -6.02
CA VAL A 123 6.18 -10.23 -4.83
C VAL A 123 4.73 -9.85 -5.10
N CYS A 124 4.44 -9.22 -6.25
CA CYS A 124 3.07 -8.90 -6.67
C CYS A 124 2.22 -10.18 -6.84
N GLY A 125 2.77 -11.22 -7.45
CA GLY A 125 2.09 -12.50 -7.65
C GLY A 125 1.76 -13.21 -6.34
N TYR A 126 2.76 -13.35 -5.45
CA TYR A 126 2.56 -13.98 -4.14
C TYR A 126 1.54 -13.22 -3.30
N SER A 127 1.68 -11.89 -3.20
CA SER A 127 0.79 -11.06 -2.38
C SER A 127 -0.65 -11.10 -2.90
N ALA A 128 -0.86 -10.97 -4.22
CA ALA A 128 -2.19 -11.10 -4.81
C ALA A 128 -2.81 -12.48 -4.56
N ALA A 129 -2.08 -13.57 -4.80
CA ALA A 129 -2.57 -14.92 -4.57
C ALA A 129 -2.88 -15.19 -3.08
N GLY A 130 -2.00 -14.75 -2.18
CA GLY A 130 -2.17 -14.91 -0.73
C GLY A 130 -3.36 -14.14 -0.18
N ILE A 131 -3.51 -12.86 -0.57
CA ILE A 131 -4.65 -12.03 -0.16
C ILE A 131 -5.95 -12.66 -0.70
N MET A 132 -5.99 -13.07 -1.96
CA MET A 132 -7.19 -13.70 -2.55
C MET A 132 -7.57 -15.00 -1.85
N ALA A 133 -6.60 -15.83 -1.47
CA ALA A 133 -6.85 -17.07 -0.72
C ALA A 133 -7.50 -16.79 0.64
N VAL A 134 -7.01 -15.78 1.37
CA VAL A 134 -7.53 -15.41 2.70
C VAL A 134 -8.86 -14.66 2.60
N SER A 135 -8.99 -13.71 1.67
CA SER A 135 -10.20 -12.89 1.52
C SER A 135 -11.42 -13.69 1.05
N PHE A 136 -11.22 -14.72 0.23
CA PHE A 136 -12.33 -15.58 -0.21
C PHE A 136 -12.48 -16.85 0.63
N GLY A 137 -11.51 -17.15 1.49
CA GLY A 137 -11.53 -18.25 2.43
C GLY A 137 -12.60 -18.12 3.49
N GLY A 138 -13.51 -19.09 3.50
CA GLY A 138 -14.60 -19.15 4.48
C GLY A 138 -15.76 -18.19 4.24
N ILE A 139 -15.67 -17.31 3.23
CA ILE A 139 -16.74 -16.39 2.83
C ILE A 139 -17.38 -16.84 1.52
N VAL A 140 -16.59 -16.92 0.44
CA VAL A 140 -17.10 -17.25 -0.91
C VAL A 140 -16.85 -18.71 -1.25
N TYR A 141 -15.68 -19.24 -0.88
CA TYR A 141 -15.34 -20.65 -1.08
C TYR A 141 -14.98 -21.28 0.27
N THR A 142 -15.34 -22.55 0.44
CA THR A 142 -14.92 -23.32 1.62
C THR A 142 -13.41 -23.49 1.63
N TRP A 143 -12.80 -23.48 2.81
CA TRP A 143 -11.34 -23.67 2.97
C TRP A 143 -10.81 -24.94 2.31
N ASN A 144 -11.64 -25.98 2.24
CA ASN A 144 -11.31 -27.25 1.59
C ASN A 144 -11.55 -27.26 0.07
N SER A 145 -11.84 -26.11 -0.54
CA SER A 145 -12.01 -26.00 -1.99
C SER A 145 -10.65 -26.05 -2.69
N VAL A 146 -10.58 -26.80 -3.79
CA VAL A 146 -9.38 -26.89 -4.66
C VAL A 146 -8.88 -25.50 -5.09
N ARG A 147 -9.80 -24.53 -5.27
CA ARG A 147 -9.45 -23.14 -5.62
C ARG A 147 -8.65 -22.45 -4.53
N ILE A 148 -9.03 -22.60 -3.26
CA ILE A 148 -8.31 -21.96 -2.14
C ILE A 148 -6.99 -22.65 -1.91
N ILE A 149 -6.98 -23.99 -1.86
CA ILE A 149 -5.75 -24.77 -1.69
C ILE A 149 -4.78 -24.45 -2.83
N GLY A 150 -5.26 -24.38 -4.07
CA GLY A 150 -4.46 -23.99 -5.23
C GLY A 150 -3.87 -22.58 -5.10
N LEU A 151 -4.67 -21.58 -4.70
CA LEU A 151 -4.17 -20.22 -4.46
C LEU A 151 -3.14 -20.16 -3.33
N SER A 152 -3.37 -20.88 -2.23
CA SER A 152 -2.42 -20.98 -1.11
C SER A 152 -1.10 -21.65 -1.51
N VAL A 153 -1.16 -22.71 -2.33
CA VAL A 153 0.04 -23.38 -2.86
C VAL A 153 0.78 -22.48 -3.84
N ILE A 154 0.09 -21.82 -4.77
CA ILE A 154 0.70 -20.86 -5.71
C ILE A 154 1.39 -19.74 -4.93
N ALA A 155 0.73 -19.21 -3.90
CA ALA A 155 1.34 -18.23 -3.03
C ALA A 155 2.61 -18.80 -2.36
N GLY A 156 2.54 -19.97 -1.73
CA GLY A 156 3.70 -20.62 -1.12
C GLY A 156 4.88 -20.84 -2.10
N VAL A 157 4.60 -21.29 -3.32
CA VAL A 157 5.61 -21.52 -4.37
C VAL A 157 6.26 -20.21 -4.81
N LEU A 158 5.48 -19.16 -5.07
CA LEU A 158 6.01 -17.84 -5.45
C LEU A 158 6.86 -17.24 -4.33
N LEU A 159 6.46 -17.40 -3.07
CA LEU A 159 7.26 -16.98 -1.92
C LEU A 159 8.57 -17.77 -1.83
N PHE A 160 8.53 -19.09 -2.07
CA PHE A 160 9.72 -19.93 -2.04
C PHE A 160 10.72 -19.56 -3.16
N LEU A 161 10.22 -19.32 -4.38
CA LEU A 161 11.04 -18.83 -5.49
C LEU A 161 11.67 -17.46 -5.17
N PHE A 162 10.91 -16.57 -4.53
CA PHE A 162 11.42 -15.29 -4.09
C PHE A 162 12.53 -15.44 -3.03
N ALA A 163 12.34 -16.35 -2.06
CA ALA A 163 13.34 -16.63 -1.03
C ALA A 163 14.66 -17.13 -1.64
N ILE A 164 14.60 -18.01 -2.64
CA ILE A 164 15.80 -18.51 -3.34
C ILE A 164 16.49 -17.39 -4.10
N GLN A 165 15.75 -16.57 -4.86
CA GLN A 165 16.32 -15.47 -5.65
C GLN A 165 17.03 -14.41 -4.78
N LYS A 166 16.58 -14.24 -3.53
CA LYS A 166 17.13 -13.24 -2.60
C LYS A 166 18.35 -13.71 -1.80
N THR A 167 18.85 -14.93 -2.05
CA THR A 167 20.10 -15.47 -1.50
C THR A 167 21.26 -15.20 -2.43
#